data_AF-A0A9P8F8E7-F1
#
_entry.id   AF-A0A9P8F8E7-F1
#
_cell.length_a   1.000
_cell.length_b   1.000
_cell.length_c   1.000
_cell.angle_alpha   90.00
_cell.angle_beta   90.00
_cell.angle_gamma   90.00
#
_symmetry.space_group_name_H-M   'P 1'
#
loop_
_entity.id
_entity.type
_entity.pdbx_description
1 polymer ?
#
loop_
_entity_poly.entity_id
_entity_poly.type
_entity_poly.pdbx_seq_one_letter_code
_entity_poly.pdbx_strand_id
1 'polypeptide(L)'
;MASLVASHNKDAKSIQKIQEYEEEYRQEMDLTARQEHELRQASDMNAEEFAAHLQVDDGDDETRERVVRAIERNDVLEKNVQYPFFRHADSRTHLSKPFPNMALSKDWTSSLQDPKAREELFKSRFVADMARVSALPDEIVQWMMSELLQDLEGSLASAYVSTLEHSFSNNSFSTDHLRRQFLLRAGREDLEPDLFSNMSSKPPPAHQRPYVGAMPLRLDWACMLLTRLATRLHTAERRSWLTPLMLLLVDPQLEEKLETRLGLQSCIVNLLEADAVSAVQITTVEHVGQRIRAHIPNPILIQHLIGSLPSNTAASHSFKRRLGLASFLKSNMYLKDNLDDLATMKTLTLFLHENRAFKIRDNTDFQKLAARFDTLNVAIGAGFSRFEFRSEATTKNDSPVNTDSTTSRLPVSEEEGNLNSAMDGLVAELRSIAFNIRDTGATHMRRTECKTAIEKLSYRLEFAARTRPKPKKGIFGAAEGTSDVIRSFVARREQDMVVGNGIDSSSDVV
;
A
#
# COMPACT_ATOMS: atom_id res chain seq x y z
N MET A 1 -46.65 -48.96 7.64
CA MET A 1 -45.45 -49.06 8.52
C MET A 1 -44.16 -49.34 7.75
N ALA A 2 -44.12 -50.22 6.74
CA ALA A 2 -42.88 -50.52 5.99
C ALA A 2 -42.26 -49.31 5.24
N SER A 3 -43.08 -48.39 4.71
CA SER A 3 -42.60 -47.18 4.01
C SER A 3 -41.90 -46.16 4.94
N LEU A 4 -42.40 -45.98 6.17
CA LEU A 4 -41.79 -45.10 7.17
C LEU A 4 -40.43 -45.62 7.66
N VAL A 5 -40.32 -46.95 7.83
CA VAL A 5 -39.05 -47.59 8.23
C VAL A 5 -38.01 -47.48 7.11
N ALA A 6 -38.43 -47.58 5.84
CA ALA A 6 -37.54 -47.39 4.70
C ALA A 6 -37.04 -45.94 4.56
N SER A 7 -37.89 -44.94 4.82
CA SER A 7 -37.50 -43.53 4.86
C SER A 7 -36.51 -43.25 5.99
N HIS A 8 -36.81 -43.72 7.21
CA HIS A 8 -35.94 -43.55 8.37
C HIS A 8 -34.57 -44.22 8.17
N ASN A 9 -34.52 -45.38 7.51
CA ASN A 9 -33.27 -46.05 7.16
C ASN A 9 -32.48 -45.32 6.06
N LYS A 10 -33.15 -44.56 5.19
CA LYS A 10 -32.50 -43.74 4.16
C LYS A 10 -31.91 -42.47 4.78
N ASP A 11 -32.65 -41.84 5.70
CA ASP A 11 -32.22 -40.65 6.43
C ASP A 11 -31.04 -40.97 7.36
N ALA A 12 -31.08 -42.11 8.05
CA ALA A 12 -29.97 -42.60 8.86
C ALA A 12 -28.70 -42.83 8.02
N LYS A 13 -28.82 -43.38 6.81
CA LYS A 13 -27.69 -43.56 5.89
C LYS A 13 -27.15 -42.25 5.33
N SER A 14 -27.99 -41.24 5.11
CA SER A 14 -27.52 -39.92 4.70
C SER A 14 -26.80 -39.18 5.82
N ILE A 15 -27.28 -39.29 7.06
CA ILE A 15 -26.63 -38.69 8.24
C ILE A 15 -25.25 -39.32 8.45
N GLN A 16 -25.16 -40.65 8.32
CA GLN A 16 -23.88 -41.36 8.44
C GLN A 16 -22.87 -40.92 7.37
N LYS A 17 -23.30 -40.74 6.11
CA LYS A 17 -22.44 -40.21 5.05
C LYS A 17 -21.98 -38.77 5.32
N ILE A 18 -22.85 -37.92 5.85
CA ILE A 18 -22.48 -36.53 6.19
C ILE A 18 -21.43 -36.53 7.31
N GLN A 19 -21.57 -37.39 8.32
CA GLN A 19 -20.58 -37.55 9.38
C GLN A 19 -19.23 -38.06 8.86
N GLU A 20 -19.23 -39.03 7.95
CA GLU A 20 -18.01 -39.51 7.28
C GLU A 20 -17.32 -38.38 6.49
N TYR A 21 -18.06 -37.58 5.72
CA TYR A 21 -17.49 -36.42 5.01
C TYR A 21 -16.96 -35.34 5.97
N GLU A 22 -17.64 -35.07 7.09
CA GLU A 22 -17.17 -34.11 8.10
C GLU A 22 -15.91 -34.59 8.83
N GLU A 23 -15.75 -35.91 9.00
CA GLU A 23 -14.52 -36.51 9.55
C GLU A 23 -13.37 -36.47 8.53
N GLU A 24 -13.64 -36.78 7.26
CA GLU A 24 -12.66 -36.69 6.17
C GLU A 24 -12.16 -35.24 5.99
N TYR A 25 -13.09 -34.26 5.99
CA TYR A 25 -12.74 -32.85 5.92
C TYR A 25 -11.92 -32.37 7.12
N ARG A 26 -12.26 -32.85 8.33
CA ARG A 26 -11.45 -32.56 9.53
C ARG A 26 -10.05 -33.16 9.45
N GLN A 27 -9.93 -34.37 8.91
CA GLN A 27 -8.62 -35.00 8.70
C GLN A 27 -7.78 -34.25 7.67
N GLU A 28 -8.38 -33.79 6.56
CA GLU A 28 -7.69 -32.96 5.56
C GLU A 28 -7.24 -31.61 6.14
N MET A 29 -8.09 -30.96 6.94
CA MET A 29 -7.74 -29.71 7.64
C MET A 29 -6.60 -29.93 8.65
N ASP A 30 -6.62 -31.03 9.41
CA ASP A 30 -5.55 -31.40 10.34
C ASP A 30 -4.24 -31.73 9.60
N LEU A 31 -4.32 -32.42 8.46
CA LEU A 31 -3.17 -32.70 7.60
C LEU A 31 -2.57 -31.41 7.04
N THR A 32 -3.42 -30.50 6.58
CA THR A 32 -3.01 -29.19 6.07
C THR A 32 -2.37 -28.35 7.18
N ALA A 33 -2.96 -28.34 8.38
CA ALA A 33 -2.41 -27.64 9.55
C ALA A 33 -1.07 -28.23 10.01
N ARG A 34 -0.90 -29.57 9.95
CA ARG A 34 0.38 -30.24 10.23
C ARG A 34 1.42 -29.91 9.17
N GLN A 35 1.07 -29.94 7.88
CA GLN A 35 1.95 -29.51 6.79
C GLN A 35 2.35 -28.04 6.94
N GLU A 36 1.43 -27.15 7.28
CA GLU A 36 1.74 -25.75 7.57
C GLU A 36 2.68 -25.60 8.77
N HIS A 37 2.48 -26.40 9.83
CA HIS A 37 3.35 -26.40 10.99
C HIS A 37 4.75 -26.95 10.67
N GLU A 38 4.85 -28.01 9.88
CA GLU A 38 6.10 -28.57 9.37
C GLU A 38 6.82 -27.57 8.45
N LEU A 39 6.10 -26.88 7.56
CA LEU A 39 6.64 -25.81 6.71
C LEU A 39 7.11 -24.61 7.55
N ARG A 40 6.40 -24.26 8.64
CA ARG A 40 6.82 -23.23 9.58
C ARG A 40 8.10 -23.61 10.30
N GLN A 41 8.22 -24.85 10.77
CA GLN A 41 9.45 -25.39 11.37
C GLN A 41 10.60 -25.46 10.36
N ALA A 42 10.32 -25.86 9.12
CA ALA A 42 11.27 -25.86 8.01
C ALA A 42 11.76 -24.45 7.67
N SER A 43 10.91 -23.41 7.81
CA SER A 43 11.34 -22.04 7.57
C SER A 43 12.41 -21.54 8.56
N ASP A 44 12.58 -22.21 9.70
CA ASP A 44 13.65 -21.93 10.67
C ASP A 44 14.97 -22.67 10.37
N MET A 45 14.96 -23.61 9.41
CA MET A 45 16.10 -24.42 9.02
C MET A 45 16.79 -23.85 7.77
N ASN A 46 18.11 -24.02 7.64
CA ASN A 46 18.80 -23.71 6.39
C ASN A 46 18.60 -24.82 5.34
N ALA A 47 18.93 -24.57 4.06
CA ALA A 47 18.71 -25.51 2.97
C ALA A 47 19.41 -26.87 3.14
N GLU A 48 20.57 -26.89 3.81
CA GLU A 48 21.29 -28.12 4.13
C GLU A 48 20.63 -28.93 5.24
N GLU A 49 20.13 -28.27 6.28
CA GLU A 49 19.40 -28.89 7.39
C GLU A 49 18.07 -29.46 6.93
N PHE A 50 17.34 -28.74 6.07
CA PHE A 50 16.09 -29.23 5.50
C PHE A 50 16.32 -30.41 4.54
N ALA A 51 17.36 -30.36 3.71
CA ALA A 51 17.76 -31.48 2.86
C ALA A 51 18.17 -32.72 3.69
N ALA A 52 18.79 -32.52 4.86
CA ALA A 52 19.10 -33.60 5.79
C ALA A 52 17.86 -34.19 6.48
N HIS A 53 16.83 -33.38 6.76
CA HIS A 53 15.57 -33.84 7.35
C HIS A 53 14.68 -34.64 6.40
N LEU A 54 14.79 -34.46 5.09
CA LEU A 54 14.04 -35.20 4.07
C LEU A 54 14.46 -36.68 3.92
N GLN A 55 15.18 -37.26 4.89
CA GLN A 55 15.66 -38.65 4.91
C GLN A 55 16.41 -39.06 3.63
N VAL A 56 17.32 -38.21 3.12
CA VAL A 56 18.28 -38.60 2.07
C VAL A 56 19.49 -39.33 2.67
N ASP A 57 19.25 -40.20 3.66
CA ASP A 57 20.33 -40.88 4.41
C ASP A 57 20.98 -42.04 3.61
N ASP A 58 20.34 -42.44 2.49
CA ASP A 58 20.84 -43.48 1.56
C ASP A 58 21.28 -42.92 0.19
N GLY A 59 21.29 -41.60 0.01
CA GLY A 59 21.67 -40.96 -1.26
C GLY A 59 23.09 -40.42 -1.24
N ASP A 60 23.90 -40.75 -2.27
CA ASP A 60 25.23 -40.17 -2.50
C ASP A 60 25.22 -38.63 -2.36
N ASP A 61 26.35 -38.05 -1.92
CA ASP A 61 26.53 -36.59 -1.73
C ASP A 61 26.05 -35.75 -2.94
N GLU A 62 26.17 -36.29 -4.16
CA GLU A 62 25.69 -35.64 -5.38
C GLU A 62 24.16 -35.47 -5.40
N THR A 63 23.41 -36.42 -4.83
CA THR A 63 21.95 -36.36 -4.71
C THR A 63 21.55 -35.31 -3.68
N ARG A 64 22.27 -35.25 -2.55
CA ARG A 64 22.06 -34.23 -1.52
C ARG A 64 22.32 -32.83 -2.04
N GLU A 65 23.42 -32.62 -2.78
CA GLU A 65 23.69 -31.35 -3.45
C GLU A 65 22.66 -30.97 -4.51
N ARG A 66 22.12 -31.95 -5.26
CA ARG A 66 21.05 -31.69 -6.24
C ARG A 66 19.75 -31.26 -5.54
N VAL A 67 19.44 -31.85 -4.39
CA VAL A 67 18.27 -31.50 -3.56
C VAL A 67 18.44 -30.11 -2.95
N VAL A 68 19.59 -29.81 -2.33
CA VAL A 68 19.91 -28.46 -1.82
C VAL A 68 19.80 -27.43 -2.95
N ARG A 69 20.41 -27.68 -4.11
CA ARG A 69 20.27 -26.81 -5.29
C ARG A 69 18.83 -26.70 -5.79
N ALA A 70 17.99 -27.73 -5.66
CA ALA A 70 16.59 -27.66 -6.03
C ALA A 70 15.76 -26.81 -5.04
N ILE A 71 16.05 -26.91 -3.75
CA ILE A 71 15.44 -26.11 -2.68
C ILE A 71 15.82 -24.63 -2.83
N GLU A 72 17.11 -24.34 -3.03
CA GLU A 72 17.62 -23.00 -3.31
C GLU A 72 17.03 -22.40 -4.61
N ARG A 73 16.81 -23.23 -5.64
CA ARG A 73 16.16 -22.80 -6.90
C ARG A 73 14.70 -22.43 -6.71
N ASN A 74 13.99 -23.13 -5.82
CA ASN A 74 12.57 -22.94 -5.58
C ASN A 74 12.27 -21.99 -4.41
N ASP A 75 13.29 -21.37 -3.79
CA ASP A 75 13.14 -20.40 -2.70
C ASP A 75 12.29 -20.93 -1.51
N VAL A 76 12.19 -22.25 -1.33
CA VAL A 76 11.18 -22.92 -0.47
C VAL A 76 11.33 -22.59 1.02
N LEU A 77 12.55 -22.25 1.45
CA LEU A 77 12.90 -22.04 2.87
C LEU A 77 13.14 -20.57 3.23
N GLU A 78 13.03 -19.66 2.27
CA GLU A 78 13.32 -18.26 2.56
C GLU A 78 12.17 -17.60 3.32
N LYS A 79 12.46 -17.20 4.57
CA LYS A 79 11.53 -16.56 5.50
C LYS A 79 10.82 -15.37 4.86
N ASN A 80 9.49 -15.38 4.90
CA ASN A 80 8.67 -14.23 4.52
C ASN A 80 9.03 -13.02 5.38
N VAL A 81 9.36 -11.90 4.73
CA VAL A 81 9.63 -10.63 5.40
C VAL A 81 8.32 -10.06 5.93
N GLN A 82 8.07 -10.25 7.22
CA GLN A 82 6.85 -9.78 7.89
C GLN A 82 7.14 -8.69 8.91
N TYR A 83 6.13 -7.86 9.17
CA TYR A 83 6.16 -6.87 10.23
C TYR A 83 5.07 -7.19 11.27
N PRO A 84 5.36 -8.06 12.26
CA PRO A 84 4.42 -8.33 13.34
C PRO A 84 4.26 -7.09 14.23
N PHE A 85 3.12 -6.42 14.08
CA PHE A 85 2.71 -5.25 14.83
C PHE A 85 2.29 -5.62 16.25
N PHE A 86 1.51 -6.68 16.46
CA PHE A 86 1.07 -7.05 17.81
C PHE A 86 2.16 -7.80 18.58
N ARG A 87 2.49 -7.29 19.78
CA ARG A 87 3.44 -7.90 20.70
C ARG A 87 2.75 -8.19 22.02
N HIS A 88 3.26 -9.15 22.78
CA HIS A 88 2.73 -9.37 24.13
C HIS A 88 2.80 -8.06 24.92
N ALA A 89 1.62 -7.51 25.20
CA ALA A 89 1.46 -6.35 26.04
C ALA A 89 1.71 -6.74 27.49
N ASP A 90 2.06 -5.75 28.30
CA ASP A 90 2.24 -5.95 29.73
C ASP A 90 0.89 -6.36 30.35
N SER A 91 0.87 -7.40 31.19
CA SER A 91 -0.36 -7.87 31.84
C SER A 91 -1.08 -6.75 32.63
N ARG A 92 -0.35 -5.71 33.06
CA ARG A 92 -0.88 -4.53 33.75
C ARG A 92 -1.74 -3.61 32.86
N THR A 93 -1.63 -3.70 31.54
CA THR A 93 -2.34 -2.79 30.60
C THR A 93 -3.71 -3.31 30.18
N HIS A 94 -4.06 -4.55 30.54
CA HIS A 94 -5.31 -5.21 30.13
C HIS A 94 -6.47 -5.07 31.13
N LEU A 95 -6.27 -4.45 32.29
CA LEU A 95 -7.34 -4.33 33.28
C LEU A 95 -8.36 -3.28 32.80
N SER A 96 -9.51 -3.77 32.31
CA SER A 96 -10.70 -2.94 32.09
C SER A 96 -11.00 -2.17 33.37
N LYS A 97 -10.98 -0.84 33.28
CA LYS A 97 -11.26 0.01 34.45
C LYS A 97 -12.76 -0.03 34.72
N PRO A 98 -13.19 -0.17 35.99
CA PRO A 98 -14.61 -0.07 36.31
C PRO A 98 -15.14 1.30 35.91
N PHE A 99 -16.44 1.36 35.63
CA PHE A 99 -17.10 2.62 35.29
C PHE A 99 -16.88 3.67 36.41
N PRO A 100 -16.51 4.92 36.08
CA PRO A 100 -16.13 5.93 37.06
C PRO A 100 -17.35 6.55 37.74
N ASN A 101 -17.98 5.80 38.65
CA ASN A 101 -19.14 6.26 39.43
C ASN A 101 -18.87 7.54 40.24
N MET A 102 -17.61 7.76 40.63
CA MET A 102 -17.21 8.94 41.40
C MET A 102 -17.21 10.24 40.58
N ALA A 103 -17.18 10.14 39.24
CA ALA A 103 -17.22 11.29 38.34
C ALA A 103 -18.64 11.76 38.03
N LEU A 104 -19.67 11.05 38.52
CA LEU A 104 -21.07 11.41 38.28
C LEU A 104 -21.49 12.60 39.16
N SER A 105 -22.17 13.56 38.55
CA SER A 105 -22.84 14.65 39.25
C SER A 105 -24.23 14.21 39.72
N LYS A 106 -24.87 15.00 40.60
CA LYS A 106 -26.25 14.76 41.07
C LYS A 106 -27.33 15.09 40.02
N ASP A 107 -26.95 15.28 38.77
CA ASP A 107 -27.84 15.64 37.66
C ASP A 107 -28.30 14.38 36.91
N TRP A 108 -28.62 14.52 35.62
CA TRP A 108 -28.99 13.41 34.72
C TRP A 108 -27.92 12.31 34.64
N THR A 109 -26.65 12.61 34.92
CA THR A 109 -25.55 11.64 34.91
C THR A 109 -25.65 10.61 36.03
N SER A 110 -26.38 10.92 37.12
CA SER A 110 -26.66 9.95 38.20
C SER A 110 -27.40 8.70 37.69
N SER A 111 -28.19 8.82 36.62
CA SER A 111 -28.88 7.70 35.97
C SER A 111 -27.94 6.69 35.30
N LEU A 112 -26.65 7.03 35.13
CA LEU A 112 -25.62 6.15 34.55
C LEU A 112 -24.97 5.21 35.58
N GLN A 113 -25.32 5.32 36.86
CA GLN A 113 -24.75 4.51 37.93
C GLN A 113 -25.12 3.03 37.79
N ASP A 114 -26.36 2.73 37.43
CA ASP A 114 -26.83 1.36 37.20
C ASP A 114 -26.37 0.86 35.82
N PRO A 115 -25.68 -0.30 35.71
CA PRO A 115 -25.17 -0.79 34.43
C PRO A 115 -26.25 -1.02 33.35
N LYS A 116 -27.42 -1.54 33.73
CA LYS A 116 -28.50 -1.83 32.77
C LYS A 116 -29.14 -0.54 32.28
N ALA A 117 -29.49 0.35 33.20
CA ALA A 117 -30.02 1.67 32.85
C ALA A 117 -29.01 2.44 31.99
N ARG A 118 -27.73 2.41 32.33
CA ARG A 118 -26.65 3.04 31.55
C ARG A 118 -26.66 2.55 30.10
N GLU A 119 -26.65 1.24 29.89
CA GLU A 119 -26.64 0.66 28.54
C GLU A 119 -27.83 1.10 27.70
N GLU A 120 -29.04 1.05 28.26
CA GLU A 120 -30.27 1.52 27.61
C GLU A 120 -30.25 3.02 27.31
N LEU A 121 -29.73 3.85 28.23
CA LEU A 121 -29.60 5.29 28.02
C LEU A 121 -28.61 5.64 26.91
N PHE A 122 -27.54 4.86 26.76
CA PHE A 122 -26.64 5.00 25.61
C PHE A 122 -27.33 4.56 24.32
N LYS A 123 -27.94 3.37 24.30
CA LYS A 123 -28.62 2.81 23.12
C LYS A 123 -29.77 3.69 22.62
N SER A 124 -30.52 4.32 23.53
CA SER A 124 -31.62 5.26 23.23
C SER A 124 -31.15 6.65 22.78
N ARG A 125 -29.84 6.88 22.65
CA ARG A 125 -29.20 8.17 22.31
C ARG A 125 -29.39 9.31 23.32
N PHE A 126 -30.08 9.07 24.43
CA PHE A 126 -30.27 10.08 25.47
C PHE A 126 -28.93 10.71 25.92
N VAL A 127 -27.91 9.88 26.16
CA VAL A 127 -26.59 10.37 26.58
C VAL A 127 -25.92 11.22 25.49
N ALA A 128 -26.06 10.83 24.22
CA ALA A 128 -25.49 11.58 23.10
C ALA A 128 -26.14 12.95 22.93
N ASP A 129 -27.46 13.04 23.13
CA ASP A 129 -28.18 14.31 23.08
C ASP A 129 -27.81 15.20 24.27
N MET A 130 -27.72 14.64 25.48
CA MET A 130 -27.26 15.38 26.65
C MET A 130 -25.81 15.85 26.54
N ALA A 131 -24.94 15.06 25.89
CA ALA A 131 -23.56 15.43 25.62
C ALA A 131 -23.40 16.65 24.69
N ARG A 132 -24.44 16.99 23.89
CA ARG A 132 -24.48 18.25 23.12
C ARG A 132 -24.75 19.47 24.00
N VAL A 133 -25.50 19.28 25.08
CA VAL A 133 -25.99 20.36 25.96
C VAL A 133 -25.01 20.60 27.11
N SER A 134 -24.48 19.52 27.70
CA SER A 134 -23.54 19.56 28.81
C SER A 134 -22.34 18.68 28.51
N ALA A 135 -21.13 19.19 28.74
CA ALA A 135 -19.91 18.40 28.60
C ALA A 135 -19.93 17.21 29.58
N LEU A 136 -19.50 16.04 29.10
CA LEU A 136 -19.31 14.87 29.95
C LEU A 136 -18.04 15.04 30.81
N PRO A 137 -18.02 14.49 32.03
CA PRO A 137 -16.80 14.36 32.82
C PRO A 137 -15.70 13.62 32.04
N ASP A 138 -14.46 14.12 32.14
CA ASP A 138 -13.31 13.60 31.40
C ASP A 138 -13.04 12.12 31.74
N GLU A 139 -13.31 11.69 32.96
CA GLU A 139 -13.14 10.31 33.39
C GLU A 139 -14.09 9.36 32.63
N ILE A 140 -15.34 9.78 32.39
CA ILE A 140 -16.32 8.99 31.63
C ILE A 140 -15.90 8.92 30.16
N VAL A 141 -15.40 10.02 29.62
CA VAL A 141 -14.88 10.10 28.26
C VAL A 141 -13.70 9.14 28.05
N GLN A 142 -12.71 9.21 28.93
CA GLN A 142 -11.53 8.36 28.88
C GLN A 142 -11.89 6.88 29.08
N TRP A 143 -12.86 6.61 29.96
CA TRP A 143 -13.42 5.27 30.14
C TRP A 143 -14.06 4.76 28.85
N MET A 144 -14.99 5.51 28.23
CA MET A 144 -15.63 5.12 26.96
C MET A 144 -14.60 4.87 25.86
N MET A 145 -13.58 5.72 25.72
CA MET A 145 -12.48 5.50 24.76
C MET A 145 -11.75 4.18 25.00
N SER A 146 -11.53 3.81 26.26
CA SER A 146 -10.85 2.55 26.61
C SER A 146 -11.73 1.32 26.31
N GLU A 147 -13.04 1.45 26.48
CA GLU A 147 -14.03 0.42 26.16
C GLU A 147 -14.15 0.18 24.65
N LEU A 148 -14.01 1.21 23.82
CA LEU A 148 -14.07 1.05 22.34
C LEU A 148 -13.03 0.09 21.77
N LEU A 149 -11.94 -0.16 22.50
CA LEU A 149 -10.88 -1.10 22.12
C LEU A 149 -11.18 -2.54 22.56
N GLN A 150 -12.24 -2.76 23.33
CA GLN A 150 -12.68 -4.06 23.84
C GLN A 150 -13.76 -4.68 22.93
N ASP A 151 -14.15 -5.92 23.25
CA ASP A 151 -15.23 -6.60 22.55
C ASP A 151 -16.60 -6.16 23.08
N LEU A 152 -17.08 -5.04 22.55
CA LEU A 152 -18.40 -4.49 22.86
C LEU A 152 -19.45 -4.99 21.86
N GLU A 153 -20.70 -5.09 22.33
CA GLU A 153 -21.86 -5.23 21.45
C GLU A 153 -21.92 -4.05 20.47
N GLY A 154 -22.13 -4.33 19.17
CA GLY A 154 -22.03 -3.29 18.14
C GLY A 154 -23.00 -2.12 18.30
N SER A 155 -24.19 -2.37 18.86
CA SER A 155 -25.17 -1.32 19.16
C SER A 155 -24.65 -0.35 20.23
N LEU A 156 -24.05 -0.88 21.30
CA LEU A 156 -23.45 -0.11 22.39
C LEU A 156 -22.19 0.64 21.93
N ALA A 157 -21.32 -0.03 21.17
CA ALA A 157 -20.12 0.60 20.63
C ALA A 157 -20.45 1.77 19.70
N SER A 158 -21.45 1.61 18.82
CA SER A 158 -21.97 2.68 17.98
C SER A 158 -22.54 3.85 18.81
N ALA A 159 -23.26 3.56 19.90
CA ALA A 159 -23.75 4.57 20.83
C ALA A 159 -22.62 5.33 21.54
N TYR A 160 -21.54 4.64 21.94
CA TYR A 160 -20.34 5.29 22.50
C TYR A 160 -19.65 6.20 21.49
N VAL A 161 -19.45 5.74 20.26
CA VAL A 161 -18.89 6.58 19.19
C VAL A 161 -19.76 7.81 18.96
N SER A 162 -21.08 7.64 18.87
CA SER A 162 -22.00 8.75 18.70
C SER A 162 -21.99 9.70 19.89
N THR A 163 -21.86 9.20 21.11
CA THR A 163 -21.81 10.06 22.30
C THR A 163 -20.51 10.85 22.33
N LEU A 164 -19.36 10.18 22.12
CA LEU A 164 -18.06 10.82 22.06
C LEU A 164 -18.00 11.88 20.96
N GLU A 165 -18.57 11.62 19.79
CA GLU A 165 -18.64 12.62 18.71
C GLU A 165 -19.30 13.94 19.15
N HIS A 166 -20.34 13.88 19.98
CA HIS A 166 -21.08 15.05 20.43
C HIS A 166 -20.54 15.71 21.70
N SER A 167 -19.87 14.93 22.55
CA SER A 167 -19.39 15.35 23.89
C SER A 167 -18.37 16.49 23.88
N PHE A 168 -17.75 16.78 22.73
CA PHE A 168 -16.61 17.69 22.62
C PHE A 168 -16.87 18.88 21.71
N SER A 169 -18.12 19.28 21.53
CA SER A 169 -18.48 20.36 20.59
C SER A 169 -17.91 21.73 20.99
N ASN A 170 -17.49 21.93 22.25
CA ASN A 170 -17.07 23.23 22.79
C ASN A 170 -15.63 23.30 23.35
N ASN A 171 -14.87 22.21 23.39
CA ASN A 171 -13.50 22.16 23.96
C ASN A 171 -12.49 21.60 22.94
N SER A 172 -11.19 21.87 23.17
CA SER A 172 -10.10 21.23 22.41
C SER A 172 -10.15 19.71 22.60
N PHE A 173 -10.70 19.00 21.63
CA PHE A 173 -10.81 17.55 21.65
C PHE A 173 -9.41 16.92 21.61
N SER A 174 -9.19 15.87 22.41
CA SER A 174 -7.98 15.06 22.33
C SER A 174 -8.29 13.57 22.34
N THR A 175 -7.54 12.83 21.52
CA THR A 175 -7.54 11.36 21.44
C THR A 175 -6.30 10.72 22.02
N ASP A 176 -5.47 11.51 22.73
CA ASP A 176 -4.23 11.03 23.34
C ASP A 176 -4.50 9.80 24.22
N HIS A 177 -5.50 9.84 25.10
CA HIS A 177 -5.85 8.70 25.95
C HIS A 177 -6.18 7.43 25.14
N LEU A 178 -7.03 7.54 24.12
CA LEU A 178 -7.38 6.42 23.23
C LEU A 178 -6.13 5.84 22.55
N ARG A 179 -5.25 6.71 22.05
CA ARG A 179 -4.00 6.31 21.38
C ARG A 179 -3.05 5.59 22.32
N ARG A 180 -2.87 6.13 23.53
CA ARG A 180 -2.04 5.49 24.56
C ARG A 180 -2.57 4.09 24.91
N GLN A 181 -3.88 3.95 25.12
CA GLN A 181 -4.48 2.64 25.39
C GLN A 181 -4.32 1.67 24.22
N PHE A 182 -4.49 2.15 22.99
CA PHE A 182 -4.25 1.34 21.79
C PHE A 182 -2.80 0.83 21.72
N LEU A 183 -1.81 1.71 21.90
CA LEU A 183 -0.38 1.34 21.83
C LEU A 183 0.02 0.39 22.97
N LEU A 184 -0.45 0.64 24.18
CA LEU A 184 -0.19 -0.22 25.35
C LEU A 184 -0.75 -1.62 25.15
N ARG A 185 -2.01 -1.75 24.72
CA ARG A 185 -2.64 -3.05 24.50
C ARG A 185 -2.11 -3.78 23.27
N ALA A 186 -1.57 -3.06 22.30
CA ALA A 186 -0.87 -3.64 21.15
C ALA A 186 0.58 -4.07 21.47
N GLY A 187 1.13 -3.68 22.62
CA GLY A 187 2.53 -3.88 22.97
C GLY A 187 3.49 -3.05 22.11
N ARG A 188 3.04 -1.88 21.65
CA ARG A 188 3.74 -0.99 20.69
C ARG A 188 4.10 0.36 21.28
N GLU A 189 4.55 0.32 22.52
CA GLU A 189 4.94 1.53 23.23
C GLU A 189 6.27 2.10 22.71
N ASP A 190 7.04 1.32 21.94
CA ASP A 190 8.23 1.77 21.21
C ASP A 190 7.93 2.90 20.22
N LEU A 191 6.68 3.00 19.75
CA LEU A 191 6.25 4.07 18.87
C LEU A 191 6.17 5.41 19.62
N GLU A 192 6.07 5.42 20.94
CA GLU A 192 6.02 6.63 21.75
C GLU A 192 6.83 6.47 23.04
N PRO A 193 8.11 6.85 23.02
CA PRO A 193 9.03 6.66 24.14
C PRO A 193 8.54 7.28 25.46
N ASP A 194 7.78 8.37 25.39
CA ASP A 194 7.25 9.09 26.54
C ASP A 194 6.09 8.35 27.24
N LEU A 195 5.53 7.29 26.65
CA LEU A 195 4.45 6.50 27.26
C LEU A 195 4.83 5.89 28.61
N PHE A 196 6.11 5.51 28.79
CA PHE A 196 6.59 4.89 30.02
C PHE A 196 7.20 5.86 31.03
N SER A 197 7.17 7.17 30.77
CA SER A 197 7.73 8.18 31.69
C SER A 197 7.22 8.04 33.13
N ASN A 198 5.97 7.57 33.27
CA ASN A 198 5.26 7.46 34.53
C ASN A 198 5.19 6.02 35.08
N MET A 199 5.86 5.06 34.44
CA MET A 199 5.81 3.64 34.84
C MET A 199 6.97 3.30 35.78
N SER A 200 6.65 2.64 36.90
CA SER A 200 7.60 2.27 37.94
C SER A 200 8.69 1.30 37.46
N SER A 201 8.42 0.54 36.40
CA SER A 201 9.39 -0.30 35.68
C SER A 201 9.11 -0.29 34.18
N LYS A 202 10.16 -0.14 33.36
CA LYS A 202 10.05 -0.25 31.90
C LYS A 202 9.89 -1.73 31.53
N PRO A 203 8.88 -2.10 30.73
CA PRO A 203 8.78 -3.47 30.23
C PRO A 203 9.93 -3.76 29.24
N PRO A 204 10.20 -5.03 28.93
CA PRO A 204 11.21 -5.42 27.95
C PRO A 204 10.99 -4.69 26.61
N PRO A 205 12.04 -4.37 25.85
CA PRO A 205 11.89 -3.79 24.52
C PRO A 205 10.92 -4.58 23.64
N ALA A 206 10.05 -3.90 22.89
CA ALA A 206 9.00 -4.54 22.09
C ALA A 206 9.51 -5.63 21.13
N HIS A 207 10.72 -5.47 20.59
CA HIS A 207 11.36 -6.45 19.70
C HIS A 207 11.77 -7.76 20.40
N GLN A 208 11.89 -7.76 21.74
CA GLN A 208 12.22 -8.94 22.54
C GLN A 208 10.97 -9.68 23.02
N ARG A 209 9.78 -9.10 22.81
CA ARG A 209 8.52 -9.72 23.22
C ARG A 209 8.00 -10.63 22.12
N PRO A 210 7.44 -11.80 22.48
CA PRO A 210 6.85 -12.71 21.51
C PRO A 210 5.73 -12.03 20.73
N TYR A 211 5.59 -12.48 19.49
CA TYR A 211 4.46 -12.14 18.65
C TYR A 211 3.18 -12.74 19.21
N VAL A 212 2.08 -11.97 19.18
CA VAL A 212 0.76 -12.46 19.59
C VAL A 212 0.07 -13.03 18.37
N GLY A 213 -0.25 -14.33 18.34
CA GLY A 213 -0.89 -14.98 17.20
C GLY A 213 -2.37 -14.63 16.97
N ALA A 214 -2.98 -13.80 17.83
CA ALA A 214 -4.35 -13.33 17.69
C ALA A 214 -4.42 -11.82 17.97
N MET A 215 -5.15 -11.10 17.14
CA MET A 215 -5.34 -9.65 17.28
C MET A 215 -6.09 -9.35 18.60
N PRO A 216 -5.46 -8.67 19.58
CA PRO A 216 -6.02 -8.52 20.93
C PRO A 216 -7.06 -7.40 21.06
N LEU A 217 -7.45 -6.75 19.95
CA LEU A 217 -8.15 -5.47 19.96
C LEU A 217 -9.24 -5.41 18.88
N ARG A 218 -10.36 -4.75 19.20
CA ARG A 218 -11.38 -4.35 18.23
C ARG A 218 -11.12 -2.93 17.74
N LEU A 219 -10.44 -2.80 16.61
CA LEU A 219 -10.05 -1.49 16.08
C LEU A 219 -11.19 -0.78 15.33
N ASP A 220 -12.20 -1.51 14.88
CA ASP A 220 -13.25 -1.02 13.98
C ASP A 220 -13.92 0.25 14.53
N TRP A 221 -14.27 0.25 15.81
CA TRP A 221 -14.95 1.37 16.47
C TRP A 221 -14.04 2.57 16.71
N ALA A 222 -12.77 2.33 17.04
CA ALA A 222 -11.77 3.39 17.17
C ALA A 222 -11.51 4.05 15.81
N CYS A 223 -11.37 3.26 14.74
CA CYS A 223 -11.27 3.77 13.37
C CYS A 223 -12.52 4.58 12.97
N MET A 224 -13.72 4.11 13.33
CA MET A 224 -14.96 4.84 13.06
C MET A 224 -14.98 6.19 13.79
N LEU A 225 -14.62 6.23 15.08
CA LEU A 225 -14.52 7.47 15.86
C LEU A 225 -13.52 8.44 15.24
N LEU A 226 -12.29 7.98 14.96
CA LEU A 226 -11.23 8.80 14.36
C LEU A 226 -11.64 9.34 12.99
N THR A 227 -12.35 8.54 12.19
CA THR A 227 -12.89 8.96 10.89
C THR A 227 -13.86 10.12 11.05
N ARG A 228 -14.82 10.03 11.97
CA ARG A 228 -15.80 11.10 12.24
C ARG A 228 -15.17 12.37 12.80
N LEU A 229 -14.06 12.22 13.52
CA LEU A 229 -13.37 13.33 14.18
C LEU A 229 -12.18 13.87 13.37
N ALA A 230 -11.90 13.32 12.18
CA ALA A 230 -10.70 13.64 11.42
C ALA A 230 -10.50 15.15 11.20
N THR A 231 -11.55 15.87 10.80
CA THR A 231 -11.51 17.32 10.55
C THR A 231 -11.48 18.17 11.83
N ARG A 232 -11.87 17.59 12.97
CA ARG A 232 -11.92 18.26 14.29
C ARG A 232 -10.65 18.06 15.12
N LEU A 233 -9.88 17.02 14.81
CA LEU A 233 -8.61 16.75 15.47
C LEU A 233 -7.58 17.83 15.15
N HIS A 234 -6.65 18.06 16.08
CA HIS A 234 -5.47 18.86 15.79
C HIS A 234 -4.53 18.11 14.85
N THR A 235 -3.78 18.83 14.03
CA THR A 235 -2.82 18.23 13.08
C THR A 235 -1.79 17.34 13.79
N ALA A 236 -1.33 17.73 14.99
CA ALA A 236 -0.41 16.93 15.79
C ALA A 236 -1.00 15.57 16.18
N GLU A 237 -2.29 15.52 16.53
CA GLU A 237 -2.97 14.28 16.88
C GLU A 237 -3.18 13.39 15.67
N ARG A 238 -3.59 13.96 14.52
CA ARG A 238 -3.69 13.21 13.26
C ARG A 238 -2.36 12.54 12.92
N ARG A 239 -1.24 13.28 12.99
CA ARG A 239 0.12 12.75 12.76
C ARG A 239 0.48 11.62 13.71
N SER A 240 0.12 11.75 14.99
CA SER A 240 0.40 10.74 16.01
C SER A 240 -0.34 9.42 15.76
N TRP A 241 -1.53 9.46 15.15
CA TRP A 241 -2.28 8.27 14.76
C TRP A 241 -1.84 7.66 13.43
N LEU A 242 -1.50 8.48 12.43
CA LEU A 242 -1.20 7.99 11.09
C LEU A 242 -0.05 6.98 11.07
N THR A 243 1.02 7.21 11.84
CA THR A 243 2.17 6.29 11.88
C THR A 243 1.78 4.88 12.39
N PRO A 244 1.22 4.71 13.60
CA PRO A 244 0.85 3.38 14.09
C PRO A 244 -0.22 2.70 13.23
N LEU A 245 -1.21 3.44 12.72
CA LEU A 245 -2.25 2.87 11.86
C LEU A 245 -1.67 2.35 10.53
N MET A 246 -0.74 3.10 9.91
CA MET A 246 -0.04 2.65 8.71
C MET A 246 0.90 1.47 8.97
N LEU A 247 1.60 1.45 10.11
CA LEU A 247 2.42 0.28 10.47
C LEU A 247 1.57 -0.96 10.73
N LEU A 248 0.37 -0.79 11.29
CA LEU A 248 -0.57 -1.88 11.49
C LEU A 248 -1.08 -2.46 10.17
N LEU A 249 -1.22 -1.66 9.10
CA LEU A 249 -1.57 -2.16 7.75
C LEU A 249 -0.56 -3.16 7.17
N VAL A 250 0.63 -3.27 7.74
CA VAL A 250 1.70 -4.21 7.31
C VAL A 250 1.68 -5.50 8.13
N ASP A 251 0.84 -5.58 9.17
CA ASP A 251 0.71 -6.80 9.98
C ASP A 251 -0.01 -7.89 9.19
N PRO A 252 0.53 -9.12 9.13
CA PRO A 252 -0.08 -10.23 8.40
C PRO A 252 -1.48 -10.62 8.91
N GLN A 253 -1.83 -10.36 10.18
CA GLN A 253 -3.15 -10.69 10.73
C GLN A 253 -4.29 -9.88 10.10
N LEU A 254 -3.99 -8.74 9.48
CA LEU A 254 -5.01 -7.97 8.77
C LEU A 254 -5.36 -8.57 7.41
N GLU A 255 -4.54 -9.46 6.85
CA GLU A 255 -4.86 -10.13 5.59
C GLU A 255 -6.10 -11.02 5.74
N GLU A 256 -6.26 -11.65 6.92
CA GLU A 256 -7.42 -12.50 7.25
C GLU A 256 -8.68 -11.69 7.62
N LYS A 257 -8.54 -10.41 7.97
CA LYS A 257 -9.64 -9.55 8.48
C LYS A 257 -9.98 -8.41 7.54
N LEU A 258 -10.65 -8.74 6.44
CA LEU A 258 -10.96 -7.78 5.37
C LEU A 258 -11.73 -6.54 5.85
N GLU A 259 -12.77 -6.69 6.67
CA GLU A 259 -13.58 -5.56 7.15
C GLU A 259 -12.77 -4.57 8.00
N THR A 260 -12.00 -5.09 8.96
CA THR A 260 -11.10 -4.26 9.79
C THR A 260 -10.06 -3.56 8.95
N ARG A 261 -9.50 -4.24 7.94
CA ARG A 261 -8.54 -3.63 7.00
C ARG A 261 -9.17 -2.49 6.20
N LEU A 262 -10.39 -2.66 5.69
CA LEU A 262 -11.12 -1.61 4.95
C LEU A 262 -11.48 -0.42 5.85
N GLY A 263 -11.90 -0.69 7.09
CA GLY A 263 -12.16 0.35 8.09
C GLY A 263 -10.90 1.16 8.44
N LEU A 264 -9.77 0.48 8.60
CA LEU A 264 -8.46 1.09 8.85
C LEU A 264 -7.99 1.94 7.67
N GLN A 265 -8.06 1.41 6.45
CA GLN A 265 -7.75 2.14 5.22
C GLN A 265 -8.59 3.42 5.09
N SER A 266 -9.90 3.30 5.32
CA SER A 266 -10.82 4.45 5.28
C SER A 266 -10.48 5.49 6.34
N CYS A 267 -10.15 5.06 7.56
CA CYS A 267 -9.72 5.95 8.62
C CYS A 267 -8.44 6.72 8.25
N ILE A 268 -7.42 6.03 7.74
CA ILE A 268 -6.16 6.66 7.31
C ILE A 268 -6.40 7.71 6.22
N VAL A 269 -7.24 7.40 5.22
CA VAL A 269 -7.57 8.34 4.15
C VAL A 269 -8.24 9.59 4.71
N ASN A 270 -9.24 9.46 5.58
CA ASN A 270 -9.93 10.60 6.18
C ASN A 270 -8.99 11.45 7.05
N LEU A 271 -8.06 10.83 7.78
CA LEU A 271 -7.05 11.56 8.55
C LEU A 271 -6.07 12.33 7.65
N LEU A 272 -5.70 11.79 6.48
CA LEU A 272 -4.85 12.48 5.51
C LEU A 272 -5.58 13.62 4.79
N GLU A 273 -6.87 13.46 4.50
CA GLU A 273 -7.69 14.47 3.81
C GLU A 273 -8.13 15.61 4.70
N ALA A 274 -8.23 15.38 6.01
CA ALA A 274 -8.57 16.43 6.98
C ALA A 274 -7.57 17.60 6.99
N ASP A 275 -6.35 17.40 6.49
CA ASP A 275 -5.38 18.47 6.26
C ASP A 275 -5.68 19.19 4.92
N ALA A 276 -6.69 20.08 4.93
CA ALA A 276 -7.17 20.79 3.73
C ALA A 276 -6.12 21.72 3.07
N VAL A 277 -5.14 22.19 3.84
CA VAL A 277 -4.09 23.09 3.34
C VAL A 277 -2.88 22.28 2.86
N SER A 278 -2.51 22.44 1.59
CA SER A 278 -1.38 21.71 0.96
C SER A 278 -0.07 21.76 1.79
N ALA A 279 0.27 22.92 2.37
CA ALA A 279 1.46 23.04 3.23
C ALA A 279 1.38 22.18 4.52
N VAL A 280 0.20 22.08 5.12
CA VAL A 280 -0.02 21.23 6.31
C VAL A 280 0.07 19.76 5.93
N GLN A 281 -0.53 19.39 4.80
CA GLN A 281 -0.44 18.03 4.27
C GLN A 281 1.01 17.62 3.98
N ILE A 282 1.82 18.49 3.35
CA ILE A 282 3.24 18.20 3.07
C ILE A 282 4.02 17.94 4.37
N THR A 283 3.81 18.77 5.40
CA THR A 283 4.47 18.58 6.70
C THR A 283 3.98 17.33 7.44
N THR A 284 2.71 16.95 7.26
CA THR A 284 2.16 15.68 7.75
C THR A 284 2.80 14.48 7.03
N VAL A 285 2.91 14.54 5.69
CA VAL A 285 3.57 13.49 4.88
C VAL A 285 5.03 13.33 5.29
N GLU A 286 5.76 14.43 5.49
CA GLU A 286 7.12 14.37 5.98
C GLU A 286 7.20 13.68 7.35
N HIS A 287 6.45 14.19 8.33
CA HIS A 287 6.55 13.69 9.70
C HIS A 287 6.23 12.19 9.79
N VAL A 288 5.12 11.77 9.16
CA VAL A 288 4.69 10.38 9.17
C VAL A 288 5.62 9.51 8.32
N GLY A 289 6.02 9.98 7.13
CA GLY A 289 6.92 9.26 6.23
C GLY A 289 8.30 9.00 6.82
N GLN A 290 8.88 9.98 7.53
CA GLN A 290 10.16 9.81 8.23
C GLN A 290 10.07 8.72 9.30
N ARG A 291 9.00 8.72 10.10
CA ARG A 291 8.79 7.72 11.16
C ARG A 291 8.58 6.32 10.59
N ILE A 292 7.77 6.19 9.55
CA ILE A 292 7.57 4.90 8.87
C ILE A 292 8.90 4.36 8.34
N ARG A 293 9.69 5.19 7.65
CA ARG A 293 11.00 4.77 7.11
C ARG A 293 12.00 4.39 8.21
N ALA A 294 11.88 4.96 9.40
CA ALA A 294 12.69 4.59 10.55
C ALA A 294 12.30 3.20 11.11
N HIS A 295 11.01 2.85 11.10
CA HIS A 295 10.51 1.58 11.63
C HIS A 295 10.54 0.41 10.63
N ILE A 296 10.28 0.67 9.34
CA ILE A 296 10.25 -0.34 8.28
C ILE A 296 11.16 0.05 7.10
N PRO A 297 12.49 0.05 7.26
CA PRO A 297 13.42 0.40 6.17
C PRO A 297 13.49 -0.66 5.07
N ASN A 298 12.89 -1.84 5.27
CA ASN A 298 12.90 -2.93 4.29
C ASN A 298 11.98 -2.59 3.10
N PRO A 299 12.49 -2.65 1.85
CA PRO A 299 11.70 -2.31 0.67
C PRO A 299 10.45 -3.17 0.47
N ILE A 300 10.46 -4.43 0.92
CA ILE A 300 9.30 -5.32 0.83
C ILE A 300 8.16 -4.80 1.71
N LEU A 301 8.46 -4.41 2.95
CA LEU A 301 7.48 -3.85 3.89
C LEU A 301 6.93 -2.49 3.42
N ILE A 302 7.80 -1.65 2.85
CA ILE A 302 7.38 -0.38 2.25
C ILE A 302 6.46 -0.62 1.04
N GLN A 303 6.81 -1.55 0.16
CA GLN A 303 5.98 -1.92 -0.99
C GLN A 303 4.62 -2.44 -0.53
N HIS A 304 4.60 -3.30 0.49
CA HIS A 304 3.37 -3.84 1.04
C HIS A 304 2.49 -2.72 1.61
N LEU A 305 3.05 -1.81 2.42
CA LEU A 305 2.32 -0.65 2.92
C LEU A 305 1.73 0.20 1.78
N ILE A 306 2.54 0.53 0.77
CA ILE A 306 2.11 1.34 -0.37
C ILE A 306 0.99 0.60 -1.14
N GLY A 307 1.10 -0.71 -1.32
CA GLY A 307 0.08 -1.55 -1.94
C GLY A 307 -1.23 -1.57 -1.15
N SER A 308 -1.13 -1.60 0.18
CA SER A 308 -2.27 -1.63 1.11
C SER A 308 -2.92 -0.26 1.32
N LEU A 309 -2.31 0.86 0.92
CA LEU A 309 -2.93 2.17 1.02
C LEU A 309 -3.86 2.47 -0.17
N PRO A 310 -5.10 2.94 0.05
CA PRO A 310 -6.01 3.34 -1.02
C PRO A 310 -5.44 4.47 -1.89
N SER A 311 -5.90 4.58 -3.13
CA SER A 311 -5.54 5.68 -4.04
C SER A 311 -6.77 6.41 -4.59
N ASN A 312 -7.87 6.34 -3.83
CA ASN A 312 -9.13 7.02 -4.13
C ASN A 312 -9.07 8.54 -3.92
N THR A 313 -8.08 9.04 -3.17
CA THR A 313 -7.96 10.47 -2.86
C THR A 313 -6.59 11.02 -3.25
N ALA A 314 -6.56 12.31 -3.59
CA ALA A 314 -5.31 13.00 -3.95
C ALA A 314 -4.31 12.98 -2.78
N ALA A 315 -4.79 13.12 -1.55
CA ALA A 315 -3.99 13.07 -0.33
C ALA A 315 -3.25 11.73 -0.17
N SER A 316 -3.99 10.62 -0.24
CA SER A 316 -3.43 9.27 -0.10
C SER A 316 -2.49 8.94 -1.26
N HIS A 317 -2.88 9.30 -2.50
CA HIS A 317 -2.04 9.10 -3.67
C HIS A 317 -0.72 9.90 -3.58
N SER A 318 -0.77 11.17 -3.17
CA SER A 318 0.41 12.02 -2.95
C SER A 318 1.32 11.44 -1.87
N PHE A 319 0.74 10.98 -0.75
CA PHE A 319 1.48 10.32 0.33
C PHE A 319 2.24 9.08 -0.18
N LYS A 320 1.55 8.19 -0.91
CA LYS A 320 2.15 6.98 -1.51
C LYS A 320 3.32 7.33 -2.42
N ARG A 321 3.15 8.33 -3.30
CA ARG A 321 4.20 8.77 -4.23
C ARG A 321 5.43 9.28 -3.50
N ARG A 322 5.23 10.16 -2.52
CA ARG A 322 6.30 10.77 -1.71
C ARG A 322 7.04 9.74 -0.86
N LEU A 323 6.31 8.86 -0.17
CA LEU A 323 6.90 7.77 0.60
C LEU A 323 7.70 6.82 -0.30
N GLY A 324 7.15 6.49 -1.48
CA GLY A 324 7.81 5.65 -2.47
C GLY A 324 9.11 6.26 -2.98
N LEU A 325 9.10 7.54 -3.37
CA LEU A 325 10.31 8.26 -3.81
C LEU A 325 11.36 8.36 -2.73
N ALA A 326 10.96 8.77 -1.53
CA ALA A 326 11.88 8.92 -0.41
C ALA A 326 12.52 7.59 -0.01
N SER A 327 11.76 6.49 -0.09
CA SER A 327 12.26 5.14 0.20
C SER A 327 13.15 4.61 -0.91
N PHE A 328 12.79 4.83 -2.17
CA PHE A 328 13.55 4.38 -3.33
C PHE A 328 14.91 5.09 -3.44
N LEU A 329 14.91 6.42 -3.39
CA LEU A 329 16.11 7.28 -3.43
C LEU A 329 16.83 7.36 -2.08
N LYS A 330 16.27 6.73 -1.04
CA LYS A 330 16.78 6.70 0.34
C LYS A 330 16.96 8.09 0.98
N SER A 331 16.32 9.13 0.48
CA SER A 331 16.43 10.50 1.00
C SER A 331 15.10 11.04 1.50
N ASN A 332 15.10 11.68 2.67
CA ASN A 332 13.91 12.29 3.26
C ASN A 332 13.45 13.57 2.53
N MET A 333 14.29 14.18 1.68
CA MET A 333 13.94 15.38 0.92
C MET A 333 12.70 15.18 0.05
N TYR A 334 12.58 14.01 -0.57
CA TYR A 334 11.47 13.66 -1.46
C TYR A 334 10.12 13.47 -0.76
N LEU A 335 10.08 13.54 0.57
CA LEU A 335 8.82 13.65 1.30
C LEU A 335 8.18 15.03 1.12
N LYS A 336 8.99 16.07 0.88
CA LYS A 336 8.55 17.46 0.71
C LYS A 336 8.62 17.98 -0.72
N ASP A 337 9.54 17.45 -1.52
CA ASP A 337 9.81 17.96 -2.87
C ASP A 337 8.56 17.99 -3.76
N ASN A 338 8.61 18.83 -4.80
CA ASN A 338 7.53 18.94 -5.75
C ASN A 338 7.48 17.66 -6.62
N LEU A 339 6.31 16.99 -6.67
CA LEU A 339 6.09 15.82 -7.51
C LEU A 339 5.98 16.15 -9.01
N ASP A 340 6.00 17.44 -9.36
CA ASP A 340 5.98 17.93 -10.75
C ASP A 340 7.37 18.23 -11.31
N ASP A 341 8.43 18.08 -10.50
CA ASP A 341 9.79 18.42 -10.93
C ASP A 341 10.39 17.34 -11.83
N LEU A 342 10.54 17.69 -13.12
CA LEU A 342 11.14 16.82 -14.12
C LEU A 342 12.60 16.47 -13.83
N ALA A 343 13.34 17.28 -13.06
CA ALA A 343 14.70 16.94 -12.65
C ALA A 343 14.75 15.66 -11.78
N THR A 344 13.64 15.34 -11.09
CA THR A 344 13.49 14.09 -10.34
C THR A 344 13.60 12.87 -11.25
N MET A 345 13.05 12.91 -12.48
CA MET A 345 13.17 11.82 -13.44
C MET A 345 14.62 11.58 -13.86
N LYS A 346 15.36 12.67 -14.13
CA LYS A 346 16.79 12.57 -14.46
C LYS A 346 17.59 11.97 -13.30
N THR A 347 17.26 12.38 -12.07
CA THR A 347 17.85 11.84 -10.85
C THR A 347 17.57 10.35 -10.68
N LEU A 348 16.34 9.89 -10.96
CA LEU A 348 15.98 8.47 -10.94
C LEU A 348 16.79 7.65 -11.95
N THR A 349 16.92 8.16 -13.18
CA THR A 349 17.73 7.50 -14.23
C THR A 349 19.19 7.38 -13.80
N LEU A 350 19.79 8.46 -13.31
CA LEU A 350 21.17 8.44 -12.79
C LEU A 350 21.32 7.48 -11.61
N PHE A 351 20.37 7.50 -10.66
CA PHE A 351 20.41 6.63 -9.49
C PHE A 351 20.32 5.14 -9.87
N LEU A 352 19.48 4.78 -10.83
CA LEU A 352 19.42 3.40 -11.37
C LEU A 352 20.73 3.01 -12.04
N HIS A 353 21.34 3.93 -12.77
CA HIS A 353 22.58 3.69 -13.50
C HIS A 353 23.79 3.52 -12.57
N GLU A 354 23.94 4.38 -11.56
CA GLU A 354 25.14 4.45 -10.72
C GLU A 354 25.06 3.55 -9.49
N ASN A 355 23.87 3.31 -8.94
CA ASN A 355 23.76 2.62 -7.66
C ASN A 355 23.99 1.11 -7.81
N ARG A 356 24.98 0.61 -7.05
CA ARG A 356 25.33 -0.82 -6.97
C ARG A 356 24.16 -1.75 -6.65
N ALA A 357 23.10 -1.25 -6.00
CA ALA A 357 21.92 -2.04 -5.64
C ALA A 357 21.09 -2.50 -6.85
N PHE A 358 21.30 -1.91 -8.04
CA PHE A 358 20.63 -2.31 -9.29
C PHE A 358 21.56 -3.03 -10.26
N LYS A 359 22.81 -3.27 -9.88
CA LYS A 359 23.76 -4.08 -10.66
C LYS A 359 23.60 -5.53 -10.23
N ILE A 360 23.11 -6.37 -11.14
CA ILE A 360 22.85 -7.79 -10.88
C ILE A 360 24.17 -8.50 -10.57
N ARG A 361 24.21 -9.15 -9.40
CA ARG A 361 25.30 -9.98 -8.86
C ARG A 361 24.73 -11.32 -8.38
N ASP A 362 25.59 -12.29 -8.10
CA ASP A 362 25.16 -13.62 -7.66
C ASP A 362 24.38 -13.60 -6.33
N ASN A 363 24.67 -12.63 -5.45
CA ASN A 363 23.99 -12.44 -4.17
C ASN A 363 22.82 -11.43 -4.20
N THR A 364 22.24 -11.18 -5.37
CA THR A 364 21.13 -10.23 -5.50
C THR A 364 19.86 -10.81 -4.89
N ASP A 365 19.29 -10.09 -3.93
CA ASP A 365 17.96 -10.38 -3.41
C ASP A 365 16.90 -9.86 -4.40
N PHE A 366 16.40 -10.76 -5.25
CA PHE A 366 15.44 -10.43 -6.29
C PHE A 366 14.07 -10.02 -5.74
N GLN A 367 13.69 -10.47 -4.54
CA GLN A 367 12.45 -10.07 -3.90
C GLN A 367 12.51 -8.61 -3.45
N LYS A 368 13.60 -8.21 -2.77
CA LYS A 368 13.85 -6.81 -2.42
C LYS A 368 13.99 -5.92 -3.65
N LEU A 369 14.58 -6.43 -4.73
CA LEU A 369 14.72 -5.69 -5.99
C LEU A 369 13.35 -5.48 -6.66
N ALA A 370 12.52 -6.53 -6.76
CA ALA A 370 11.16 -6.45 -7.27
C ALA A 370 10.32 -5.42 -6.49
N ALA A 371 10.36 -5.49 -5.16
CA ALA A 371 9.63 -4.57 -4.29
C ALA A 371 10.04 -3.10 -4.51
N ARG A 372 11.32 -2.83 -4.82
CA ARG A 372 11.79 -1.48 -5.17
C ARG A 372 11.20 -1.01 -6.50
N PHE A 373 11.10 -1.87 -7.50
CA PHE A 373 10.51 -1.49 -8.80
C PHE A 373 8.99 -1.28 -8.71
N ASP A 374 8.29 -2.08 -7.92
CA ASP A 374 6.88 -1.84 -7.61
C ASP A 374 6.68 -0.53 -6.85
N THR A 375 7.55 -0.24 -5.89
CA THR A 375 7.56 1.05 -5.18
C THR A 375 7.82 2.20 -6.14
N LEU A 376 8.81 2.06 -7.03
CA LEU A 376 9.15 3.04 -8.05
C LEU A 376 7.97 3.27 -9.01
N ASN A 377 7.24 2.22 -9.35
CA ASN A 377 6.08 2.30 -10.21
C ASN A 377 5.00 3.22 -9.63
N VAL A 378 4.70 3.07 -8.33
CA VAL A 378 3.77 3.95 -7.63
C VAL A 378 4.33 5.36 -7.49
N ALA A 379 5.60 5.49 -7.11
CA ALA A 379 6.32 6.76 -6.97
C ALA A 379 6.22 7.65 -8.22
N ILE A 380 6.46 7.08 -9.40
CA ILE A 380 6.37 7.80 -10.68
C ILE A 380 4.91 8.21 -10.96
N GLY A 381 3.92 7.36 -10.66
CA GLY A 381 2.52 7.65 -10.96
C GLY A 381 2.34 7.98 -12.45
N ALA A 382 1.57 9.03 -12.77
CA ALA A 382 1.42 9.49 -14.16
C ALA A 382 2.69 10.12 -14.76
N GLY A 383 3.66 10.51 -13.93
CA GLY A 383 4.86 11.26 -14.33
C GLY A 383 5.11 12.47 -13.41
N PHE A 384 6.20 13.19 -13.70
CA PHE A 384 6.61 14.41 -12.99
C PHE A 384 6.37 15.61 -13.90
N SER A 385 5.11 16.04 -13.97
CA SER A 385 4.66 17.20 -14.73
C SER A 385 3.25 17.57 -14.28
N ARG A 386 2.89 18.86 -14.46
CA ARG A 386 1.53 19.34 -14.26
C ARG A 386 0.59 19.05 -15.43
N PHE A 387 1.14 18.59 -16.56
CA PHE A 387 0.39 18.30 -17.79
C PHE A 387 -0.42 19.48 -18.33
N GLU A 388 -0.02 20.72 -18.04
CA GLU A 388 -0.71 21.95 -18.47
C GLU A 388 -0.82 22.04 -20.01
N PHE A 389 0.19 21.54 -20.73
CA PHE A 389 0.19 21.40 -22.20
C PHE A 389 -0.95 20.54 -22.77
N ARG A 390 -1.65 19.74 -21.94
CA ARG A 390 -2.85 18.99 -22.39
C ARG A 390 -4.10 19.87 -22.42
N SER A 391 -4.17 20.92 -21.61
CA SER A 391 -5.35 21.80 -21.54
C SER A 391 -5.57 22.60 -22.83
N GLU A 392 -4.48 22.92 -23.53
CA GLU A 392 -4.49 23.63 -24.82
C GLU A 392 -5.12 22.83 -25.97
N ALA A 393 -5.29 21.51 -25.81
CA ALA A 393 -5.90 20.65 -26.82
C ALA A 393 -7.44 20.67 -26.80
N THR A 394 -8.06 21.14 -25.72
CA THR A 394 -9.51 21.05 -25.47
C THR A 394 -10.31 22.32 -25.81
N THR A 395 -9.67 23.42 -26.22
CA THR A 395 -10.35 24.70 -26.51
C THR A 395 -10.74 24.91 -27.97
N LYS A 396 -10.61 23.89 -28.83
CA LYS A 396 -11.11 23.93 -30.21
C LYS A 396 -12.27 22.94 -30.35
N ASN A 397 -13.47 23.52 -30.44
CA ASN A 397 -14.78 22.90 -30.55
C ASN A 397 -14.82 21.55 -31.27
N ASP A 398 -15.56 20.64 -30.64
CA ASP A 398 -15.99 19.35 -31.17
C ASP A 398 -16.65 19.48 -32.56
N SER A 399 -16.27 18.57 -33.46
CA SER A 399 -17.18 17.98 -34.43
C SER A 399 -16.91 16.48 -34.47
N PRO A 400 -17.95 15.64 -34.46
CA PRO A 400 -17.78 14.23 -34.20
C PRO A 400 -17.32 13.47 -35.46
N VAL A 401 -16.39 12.55 -35.23
CA VAL A 401 -16.16 11.32 -36.00
C VAL A 401 -15.84 11.54 -37.49
N ASN A 402 -14.54 11.57 -37.79
CA ASN A 402 -14.05 11.03 -39.06
C ASN A 402 -12.81 10.17 -38.79
N THR A 403 -12.95 8.87 -39.02
CA THR A 403 -12.02 7.79 -38.66
C THR A 403 -10.79 7.66 -39.56
N ASP A 404 -10.47 8.64 -40.39
CA ASP A 404 -9.31 8.60 -41.31
C ASP A 404 -8.51 9.91 -41.34
N SER A 405 -8.12 10.43 -40.17
CA SER A 405 -7.18 11.55 -40.11
C SER A 405 -5.88 11.16 -39.39
N THR A 406 -4.84 11.00 -40.20
CA THR A 406 -3.44 11.20 -39.81
C THR A 406 -3.38 12.51 -39.03
N THR A 407 -3.24 12.36 -37.72
CA THR A 407 -3.60 13.40 -36.76
C THR A 407 -2.63 14.57 -36.90
N SER A 408 -3.10 15.68 -37.47
CA SER A 408 -2.47 17.00 -37.36
C SER A 408 -2.54 17.43 -35.89
N ARG A 409 -1.74 16.80 -35.03
CA ARG A 409 -1.57 17.18 -33.63
C ARG A 409 -0.73 18.45 -33.59
N LEU A 410 -1.10 19.36 -32.69
CA LEU A 410 -0.35 20.58 -32.37
C LEU A 410 1.16 20.29 -32.18
N PRO A 411 2.03 21.28 -32.48
CA PRO A 411 3.47 21.14 -32.30
C PRO A 411 3.78 20.64 -30.88
N VAL A 412 4.80 19.78 -30.75
CA VAL A 412 5.24 19.26 -29.46
C VAL A 412 5.66 20.45 -28.60
N SER A 413 4.98 20.69 -27.49
CA SER A 413 5.46 21.66 -26.50
C SER A 413 6.82 21.17 -25.97
N GLU A 414 7.75 22.08 -25.75
CA GLU A 414 9.08 21.75 -25.23
C GLU A 414 8.98 20.95 -23.91
N GLU A 415 8.02 21.29 -23.05
CA GLU A 415 7.74 20.57 -21.81
C GLU A 415 7.29 19.13 -22.05
N GLU A 416 6.42 18.91 -23.04
CA GLU A 416 5.95 17.59 -23.44
C GLU A 416 7.09 16.75 -24.04
N GLY A 417 7.95 17.38 -24.86
CA GLY A 417 9.14 16.76 -25.42
C GLY A 417 10.13 16.33 -24.34
N ASN A 418 10.39 17.22 -23.38
CA ASN A 418 11.30 16.97 -22.26
C ASN A 418 10.78 15.84 -21.33
N LEU A 419 9.48 15.82 -21.03
CA LEU A 419 8.85 14.76 -20.25
C LEU A 419 9.01 13.40 -20.95
N ASN A 420 8.65 13.32 -22.24
CA ASN A 420 8.73 12.09 -23.00
C ASN A 420 10.18 11.60 -23.15
N SER A 421 11.13 12.51 -23.38
CA SER A 421 12.56 12.18 -23.44
C SER A 421 13.09 11.63 -22.11
N ALA A 422 12.69 12.23 -20.97
CA ALA A 422 13.06 11.74 -19.65
C ALA A 422 12.47 10.35 -19.36
N MET A 423 11.21 10.09 -19.76
CA MET A 423 10.61 8.77 -19.68
C MET A 423 11.34 7.74 -20.55
N ASP A 424 11.69 8.12 -21.79
CA ASP A 424 12.41 7.24 -22.72
C ASP A 424 13.80 6.85 -22.16
N GLY A 425 14.51 7.80 -21.52
CA GLY A 425 15.76 7.55 -20.83
C GLY A 425 15.61 6.59 -19.64
N LEU A 426 14.56 6.78 -18.82
CA LEU A 426 14.29 5.88 -17.69
C LEU A 426 13.96 4.46 -18.16
N VAL A 427 13.14 4.31 -19.20
CA VAL A 427 12.79 3.01 -19.81
C VAL A 427 14.04 2.30 -20.36
N ALA A 428 14.99 3.04 -20.94
CA ALA A 428 16.24 2.46 -21.41
C ALA A 428 17.06 1.83 -20.27
N GLU A 429 17.20 2.52 -19.15
CA GLU A 429 17.89 1.99 -17.96
C GLU A 429 17.13 0.79 -17.35
N LEU A 430 15.80 0.85 -17.26
CA LEU A 430 15.00 -0.28 -16.77
C LEU A 430 15.17 -1.53 -17.64
N ARG A 431 15.14 -1.38 -18.97
CA ARG A 431 15.39 -2.48 -19.91
C ARG A 431 16.81 -3.03 -19.80
N SER A 432 17.80 -2.17 -19.62
CA SER A 432 19.18 -2.58 -19.36
C SER A 432 19.28 -3.45 -18.11
N ILE A 433 18.61 -3.09 -17.02
CA ILE A 433 18.58 -3.88 -15.79
C ILE A 433 17.85 -5.22 -16.03
N ALA A 434 16.66 -5.20 -16.63
CA ALA A 434 15.89 -6.42 -16.92
C ALA A 434 16.65 -7.41 -17.81
N PHE A 435 17.39 -6.91 -18.81
CA PHE A 435 18.22 -7.73 -19.70
C PHE A 435 19.33 -8.47 -18.95
N ASN A 436 19.85 -7.89 -17.87
CA ASN A 436 20.89 -8.53 -17.05
C ASN A 436 20.34 -9.59 -16.08
N ILE A 437 19.02 -9.69 -15.92
CA ILE A 437 18.39 -10.74 -15.12
C ILE A 437 18.21 -11.99 -15.98
N ARG A 438 19.04 -13.02 -15.72
CA ARG A 438 18.91 -14.33 -16.36
C ARG A 438 17.88 -15.17 -15.60
N ASP A 439 16.68 -15.24 -16.16
CA ASP A 439 15.58 -16.08 -15.70
C ASP A 439 15.38 -17.27 -16.63
N THR A 440 15.36 -18.49 -16.07
CA THR A 440 15.04 -19.74 -16.78
C THR A 440 13.61 -20.18 -16.46
N GLY A 441 12.68 -19.21 -16.36
CA GLY A 441 11.26 -19.42 -16.07
C GLY A 441 11.00 -19.99 -14.68
N ALA A 442 10.19 -21.06 -14.60
CA ALA A 442 9.71 -21.66 -13.35
C ALA A 442 10.81 -22.15 -12.39
N THR A 443 12.05 -22.28 -12.86
CA THR A 443 13.21 -22.67 -12.04
C THR A 443 13.83 -21.52 -11.23
N HIS A 444 13.42 -20.27 -11.50
CA HIS A 444 13.85 -19.08 -10.77
C HIS A 444 12.66 -18.10 -10.64
N MET A 445 11.68 -18.45 -9.79
CA MET A 445 10.43 -17.71 -9.69
C MET A 445 10.65 -16.23 -9.35
N ARG A 446 11.45 -15.92 -8.32
CA ARG A 446 11.69 -14.53 -7.90
C ARG A 446 12.45 -13.69 -8.92
N ARG A 447 13.34 -14.30 -9.70
CA ARG A 447 13.99 -13.61 -10.84
C ARG A 447 12.96 -13.24 -11.89
N THR A 448 12.07 -14.18 -12.20
CA THR A 448 10.96 -14.00 -13.14
C THR A 448 10.01 -12.90 -12.65
N GLU A 449 9.62 -12.90 -11.37
CA GLU A 449 8.78 -11.87 -10.74
C GLU A 449 9.45 -10.50 -10.78
N CYS A 450 10.73 -10.42 -10.41
CA CYS A 450 11.51 -9.18 -10.46
C CYS A 450 11.60 -8.62 -11.87
N LYS A 451 11.91 -9.47 -12.85
CA LYS A 451 11.96 -9.07 -14.26
C LYS A 451 10.60 -8.59 -14.75
N THR A 452 9.53 -9.31 -14.40
CA THR A 452 8.15 -8.93 -14.71
C THR A 452 7.78 -7.57 -14.11
N ALA A 453 8.19 -7.28 -12.87
CA ALA A 453 7.95 -5.97 -12.25
C ALA A 453 8.63 -4.83 -13.01
N ILE A 454 9.88 -5.04 -13.46
CA ILE A 454 10.63 -4.06 -14.26
C ILE A 454 10.00 -3.86 -15.64
N GLU A 455 9.61 -4.95 -16.30
CA GLU A 455 9.01 -4.92 -17.63
C GLU A 455 7.62 -4.27 -17.60
N LYS A 456 6.80 -4.58 -16.60
CA LYS A 456 5.50 -3.93 -16.35
C LYS A 456 5.64 -2.43 -16.17
N LEU A 457 6.63 -1.99 -15.37
CA LEU A 457 6.93 -0.57 -15.22
C LEU A 457 7.36 0.04 -16.55
N SER A 458 8.29 -0.59 -17.27
CA SER A 458 8.79 -0.12 -18.56
C SER A 458 7.67 0.05 -19.58
N TYR A 459 6.78 -0.94 -19.67
CA TYR A 459 5.62 -0.93 -20.55
C TYR A 459 4.65 0.20 -20.18
N ARG A 460 4.32 0.35 -18.89
CA ARG A 460 3.46 1.44 -18.43
C ARG A 460 4.04 2.81 -18.75
N LEU A 461 5.35 3.00 -18.57
CA LEU A 461 5.99 4.27 -18.88
C LEU A 461 5.93 4.59 -20.38
N GLU A 462 6.19 3.59 -21.23
CA GLU A 462 6.21 3.76 -22.68
C GLU A 462 4.82 3.99 -23.30
N PHE A 463 3.80 3.31 -22.79
CA PHE A 463 2.48 3.28 -23.43
C PHE A 463 1.38 4.06 -22.68
N ALA A 464 1.53 4.31 -21.38
CA ALA A 464 0.51 5.00 -20.58
C ALA A 464 0.98 6.34 -20.00
N ALA A 465 2.22 6.43 -19.50
CA ALA A 465 2.74 7.67 -18.92
C ALA A 465 3.23 8.64 -20.02
N ARG A 466 3.89 8.11 -21.06
CA ARG A 466 4.31 8.87 -22.23
C ARG A 466 3.07 9.47 -22.92
N THR A 467 3.11 10.76 -23.23
CA THR A 467 1.93 11.47 -23.74
C THR A 467 1.70 11.28 -25.24
N ARG A 468 2.74 10.87 -25.96
CA ARG A 468 2.68 10.55 -27.39
C ARG A 468 3.20 9.13 -27.64
N PRO A 469 2.84 8.49 -28.76
CA PRO A 469 3.51 7.27 -29.21
C PRO A 469 4.98 7.54 -29.54
N LYS A 470 5.86 6.56 -29.33
CA LYS A 470 7.25 6.70 -29.75
C LYS A 470 7.33 6.96 -31.26
N PRO A 471 8.15 7.92 -31.71
CA PRO A 471 8.37 8.12 -33.13
C PRO A 471 8.88 6.81 -33.71
N LYS A 472 8.25 6.34 -34.81
CA LYS A 472 8.68 5.12 -35.50
C LYS A 472 10.11 5.36 -35.96
N LYS A 473 11.09 4.67 -35.37
CA LYS A 473 12.43 4.62 -35.94
C LYS A 473 12.28 3.91 -37.29
N GLY A 474 12.47 4.65 -38.39
CA GLY A 474 12.60 4.03 -39.69
C GLY A 474 13.68 2.97 -39.65
N ILE A 475 13.50 1.89 -40.41
CA ILE A 475 14.50 0.80 -40.57
C ILE A 475 15.85 1.38 -41.04
N PHE A 476 15.85 2.57 -41.63
CA PHE A 476 16.99 3.42 -41.87
C PHE A 476 16.87 4.63 -40.92
N GLY A 477 17.84 4.81 -40.01
CA GLY A 477 17.78 5.78 -38.93
C GLY A 477 17.47 7.22 -39.38
N ALA A 478 16.88 7.97 -38.44
CA ALA A 478 16.35 9.35 -38.51
C ALA A 478 14.91 9.47 -39.05
N ALA A 479 13.95 9.48 -38.12
CA ALA A 479 12.58 9.92 -38.39
C ALA A 479 12.43 11.38 -37.94
N GLU A 480 12.97 12.29 -38.74
CA GLU A 480 12.48 13.67 -38.86
C GLU A 480 12.58 14.01 -40.35
N GLY A 481 11.44 14.19 -41.02
CA GLY A 481 11.41 14.78 -42.36
C GLY A 481 11.30 13.86 -43.57
N THR A 482 10.83 12.60 -43.49
CA THR A 482 10.58 11.81 -44.72
C THR A 482 9.55 12.44 -45.66
N SER A 483 8.65 13.29 -45.15
CA SER A 483 7.78 14.12 -45.98
C SER A 483 8.54 15.24 -46.71
N ASP A 484 9.52 15.86 -46.05
CA ASP A 484 10.27 16.99 -46.61
C ASP A 484 11.41 16.54 -47.53
N VAL A 485 11.99 15.36 -47.32
CA VAL A 485 12.94 14.75 -48.25
C VAL A 485 12.24 14.33 -49.53
N ILE A 486 11.04 13.73 -49.45
CA ILE A 486 10.27 13.37 -50.66
C ILE A 486 9.74 14.63 -51.36
N ARG A 487 9.25 15.64 -50.63
CA ARG A 487 8.84 16.93 -51.22
C ARG A 487 10.01 17.68 -51.85
N SER A 488 11.19 17.70 -51.22
CA SER A 488 12.38 18.32 -51.81
C SER A 488 12.93 17.54 -52.99
N PHE A 489 12.80 16.21 -53.02
CA PHE A 489 13.12 15.40 -54.20
C PHE A 489 12.16 15.65 -55.36
N VAL A 490 10.87 15.76 -55.08
CA VAL A 490 9.83 16.05 -56.09
C VAL A 490 9.97 17.48 -56.60
N ALA A 491 10.21 18.46 -55.73
CA ALA A 491 10.45 19.85 -56.12
C ALA A 491 11.74 20.03 -56.94
N ARG A 492 12.81 19.28 -56.63
CA ARG A 492 14.03 19.25 -57.46
C ARG A 492 13.75 18.67 -58.85
N ARG A 493 12.96 17.60 -58.92
CA ARG A 493 12.60 16.97 -60.19
C ARG A 493 11.70 17.87 -61.04
N GLU A 494 10.80 18.63 -60.43
CA GLU A 494 9.97 19.64 -61.12
C GLU A 494 10.81 20.82 -61.62
N GLN A 495 11.81 21.28 -60.87
CA GLN A 495 12.77 22.30 -61.34
C GLN A 495 13.64 21.80 -62.50
N ASP A 496 14.09 20.53 -62.47
CA ASP A 496 14.86 19.93 -63.56
C ASP A 496 14.01 19.70 -64.83
N MET A 497 12.69 19.53 -64.70
CA MET A 497 11.78 19.43 -65.86
C MET A 497 11.38 20.78 -66.46
N VAL A 498 11.45 21.88 -65.69
CA VAL A 498 11.15 23.23 -66.18
C VAL A 498 12.35 23.87 -66.89
N VAL A 499 13.58 23.50 -66.55
CA VAL A 499 14.80 24.00 -67.20
C VAL A 499 15.09 23.30 -68.55
N GLY A 500 14.49 22.13 -68.79
CA GLY A 500 14.70 21.34 -70.02
C GLY A 500 13.86 21.72 -71.25
N ASN A 501 12.95 22.70 -71.15
CA ASN A 501 11.93 22.95 -72.20
C ASN A 501 11.92 24.40 -72.73
N GLY A 502 13.06 25.10 -72.69
CA GLY A 502 13.11 26.52 -73.02
C GLY A 502 14.33 26.99 -73.81
N ILE A 503 14.79 26.27 -74.85
CA ILE A 503 15.48 26.85 -76.01
C ILE A 503 15.18 25.97 -77.23
N ASP A 504 14.21 26.37 -78.07
CA ASP A 504 14.40 26.53 -79.53
C ASP A 504 13.09 26.93 -80.21
N SER A 505 12.97 28.20 -80.59
CA SER A 505 12.33 28.63 -81.84
C SER A 505 12.45 30.14 -81.99
N SER A 506 13.55 30.62 -82.57
CA SER A 506 13.52 31.82 -83.40
C SER A 506 13.94 31.42 -84.80
N SER A 507 12.95 31.35 -85.67
CA SER A 507 13.07 31.25 -87.12
C SER A 507 13.79 32.47 -87.68
N ASP A 508 14.80 32.23 -88.52
CA ASP A 508 15.16 33.12 -89.63
C ASP A 508 14.57 32.57 -90.93
N VAL A 509 14.22 33.53 -91.78
CA VAL A 509 13.29 33.54 -92.90
C VAL A 509 13.88 32.94 -94.19
N VAL A 510 13.04 32.21 -94.96
CA VAL A 510 12.63 32.58 -96.33
C VAL A 510 11.16 32.26 -96.52
#